data_AF-A0A536XG66-F1
#
_entry.id   AF-A0A536XG66-F1
#
_cell.length_a   1.000
_cell.length_b   1.000
_cell.length_c   1.000
_cell.angle_alpha   90.00
_cell.angle_beta   90.00
_cell.angle_gamma   90.00
#
_symmetry.space_group_name_H-M   'P 1'
#
loop_
_entity.id
_entity.type
_entity.pdbx_description
1 polymer ?
#
loop_
_entity_poly.entity_id
_entity_poly.type
_entity_poly.pdbx_seq_one_letter_code
_entity_poly.pdbx_strand_id
1 'polypeptide(L)'
;MKPVNQKAWLLILPVVLCVAFSAVLPLMTVVNYSVQDIISPERRVFVGTEWFKAVMRDDDLQGALLRQITFSFAVLLVEIPLGIALALSMPAKGWQASAVLVVVAISLLIPWNV
;
A
#
# COMPACT_ATOMS: atom_id res chain seq x y z
N MET A 1 40.11 -4.51 11.28
CA MET A 1 38.76 -3.92 11.38
C MET A 1 38.46 -3.20 10.06
N LYS A 2 37.34 -3.50 9.39
CA LYS A 2 36.97 -2.82 8.13
C LYS A 2 36.52 -1.39 8.45
N PRO A 3 37.09 -0.34 7.82
CA PRO A 3 36.66 1.03 8.10
C PRO A 3 35.19 1.22 7.68
N VAL A 4 34.38 1.78 8.57
CA VAL A 4 32.97 2.06 8.30
C VAL A 4 32.88 3.26 7.36
N ASN A 5 32.28 3.08 6.19
CA ASN A 5 32.08 4.13 5.20
C ASN A 5 30.60 4.55 5.17
N GLN A 6 30.30 5.77 5.60
CA GLN A 6 28.94 6.33 5.67
C GLN A 6 28.50 7.02 4.37
N LYS A 7 29.34 7.08 3.32
CA LYS A 7 29.00 7.77 2.06
C LYS A 7 27.79 7.18 1.34
N ALA A 8 27.43 5.91 1.62
CA ALA A 8 26.23 5.29 1.09
C ALA A 8 24.93 6.02 1.50
N TRP A 9 24.89 6.66 2.69
CA TRP A 9 23.74 7.45 3.12
C TRP A 9 23.47 8.66 2.25
N LEU A 10 24.53 9.27 1.69
CA LEU A 10 24.38 10.40 0.77
C LEU A 10 23.76 9.97 -0.56
N LEU A 11 23.95 8.71 -0.99
CA LEU A 11 23.35 8.17 -2.22
C LEU A 11 21.85 7.93 -2.08
N ILE A 12 21.35 7.72 -0.85
CA ILE A 12 19.93 7.49 -0.56
C ILE A 12 19.18 8.82 -0.35
N LEU A 13 19.90 9.90 -0.01
CA LEU A 13 19.33 11.22 0.27
C LEU A 13 18.34 11.71 -0.80
N PRO A 14 18.59 11.58 -2.12
CA PRO A 14 17.63 12.02 -3.14
C PRO A 14 16.30 11.27 -3.06
N VAL A 15 16.34 9.95 -2.82
CA VAL A 15 15.13 9.12 -2.69
C VAL A 15 14.36 9.51 -1.44
N VAL A 16 15.05 9.71 -0.31
CA VAL A 16 14.42 10.14 0.94
C VAL A 16 13.74 11.48 0.78
N LEU A 17 14.38 12.46 0.13
CA LEU A 17 13.78 13.76 -0.12
C LEU A 17 12.54 13.67 -1.01
N CYS A 18 12.61 12.89 -2.10
CA CYS A 18 11.46 12.67 -2.99
C CYS A 18 10.29 12.01 -2.25
N VAL A 19 10.54 10.95 -1.48
CA VAL A 19 9.49 10.23 -0.72
C VAL A 19 8.94 11.11 0.41
N ALA A 20 9.79 11.87 1.10
CA ALA A 20 9.35 12.81 2.11
C ALA A 20 8.38 13.85 1.50
N PHE A 21 8.72 14.43 0.35
CA PHE A 21 7.82 15.37 -0.31
C PHE A 21 6.53 14.72 -0.83
N SER A 22 6.63 13.55 -1.48
CA SER A 22 5.49 12.90 -2.14
C SER A 22 4.54 12.17 -1.20
N ALA A 23 4.99 11.71 -0.03
CA ALA A 23 4.16 10.98 0.93
C ALA A 23 3.84 11.80 2.18
N VAL A 24 4.80 12.54 2.73
CA VAL A 24 4.60 13.25 4.02
C VAL A 24 3.70 14.46 3.84
N LEU A 25 3.90 15.27 2.79
CA LEU A 25 3.05 16.45 2.60
C LEU A 25 1.57 16.09 2.40
N PRO A 26 1.21 15.13 1.52
CA PRO A 26 -0.20 14.69 1.42
C PRO A 26 -0.72 14.11 2.74
N LEU A 27 0.09 13.34 3.46
CA LEU A 27 -0.33 12.79 4.76
C LEU A 27 -0.59 13.88 5.79
N MET A 28 0.27 14.91 5.87
CA MET A 28 0.06 16.08 6.71
C MET A 28 -1.25 16.79 6.36
N THR A 29 -1.58 16.90 5.08
CA THR A 29 -2.85 17.47 4.61
C THR A 29 -4.04 16.63 5.05
N VAL A 30 -3.99 15.30 4.91
CA VAL A 30 -5.05 14.39 5.37
C VAL A 30 -5.28 14.52 6.88
N VAL A 31 -4.20 14.53 7.67
CA VAL A 31 -4.29 14.73 9.13
C VAL A 31 -4.87 16.11 9.46
N ASN A 32 -4.44 17.17 8.75
CA ASN A 32 -4.95 18.51 8.94
C ASN A 32 -6.47 18.61 8.65
N TYR A 33 -6.94 17.93 7.61
CA TYR A 33 -8.37 17.90 7.25
C TYR A 33 -9.19 17.02 8.20
N SER A 34 -8.60 15.99 8.82
CA SER A 34 -9.33 15.13 9.76
C SER A 34 -9.85 15.83 11.03
N VAL A 35 -9.27 16.98 11.39
CA VAL A 35 -9.65 17.79 12.56
C VAL A 35 -10.42 19.06 12.18
N GLN A 36 -10.68 19.26 10.89
CA GLN A 36 -11.38 20.43 10.36
C GLN A 36 -12.68 20.01 9.68
N ASP A 37 -13.73 20.77 9.90
CA ASP A 37 -14.94 20.72 9.10
C ASP A 37 -14.85 21.77 7.98
N ILE A 38 -15.00 21.32 6.74
CA ILE A 38 -14.84 22.13 5.54
C ILE A 38 -16.23 22.36 4.95
N ILE A 39 -16.86 23.45 5.39
CA ILE A 39 -18.24 23.81 4.98
C ILE A 39 -18.21 24.53 3.62
N SER A 40 -17.14 25.25 3.32
CA SER A 40 -16.87 25.83 2.00
C SER A 40 -15.35 25.98 1.76
N PRO A 41 -14.89 26.21 0.51
CA PRO A 41 -13.46 26.38 0.23
C PRO A 41 -12.76 27.44 1.08
N GLU A 42 -13.51 28.47 1.50
CA GLU A 42 -13.03 29.60 2.30
C GLU A 42 -13.36 29.50 3.79
N ARG A 43 -14.24 28.56 4.20
CA ARG A 43 -14.63 28.39 5.60
C ARG A 43 -14.30 26.98 6.09
N ARG A 44 -13.24 26.93 6.89
CA ARG A 44 -12.81 25.75 7.63
C ARG A 44 -12.94 26.02 9.12
N VAL A 45 -13.66 25.15 9.82
CA VAL A 45 -13.88 25.25 11.27
C VAL A 45 -13.12 24.13 11.94
N PHE A 46 -12.33 24.43 12.96
CA PHE A 46 -11.64 23.40 13.73
C PHE A 46 -12.64 22.68 14.64
N VAL A 47 -12.87 21.40 14.38
CA VAL A 47 -13.81 20.54 15.13
C VAL A 47 -13.10 19.50 16.02
N GLY A 48 -11.77 19.45 15.95
CA GLY A 48 -10.95 18.58 16.80
C GLY A 48 -11.24 17.10 16.59
N THR A 49 -11.97 16.46 17.51
CA THR A 49 -12.19 15.00 17.52
C THR A 49 -13.59 14.56 17.08
N GLU A 50 -14.44 15.48 16.65
CA GLU A 50 -15.84 15.17 16.34
C GLU A 50 -15.99 14.15 15.21
N TRP A 51 -15.28 14.33 14.10
CA TRP A 51 -15.27 13.35 12.99
C TRP A 51 -14.79 11.97 13.43
N PHE A 52 -13.76 11.90 14.27
CA PHE A 52 -13.27 10.63 14.79
C PHE A 52 -14.32 9.93 15.65
N LYS A 53 -15.06 10.66 16.50
CA LYS A 53 -16.15 10.11 17.30
C LYS A 53 -17.31 9.64 16.44
N ALA A 54 -17.65 10.40 15.39
CA ALA A 54 -18.71 10.03 14.45
C ALA A 54 -18.36 8.73 13.71
N VAL A 55 -17.15 8.67 13.12
CA VAL A 55 -16.64 7.48 12.41
C VAL A 55 -16.56 6.26 13.34
N MET A 56 -16.11 6.43 14.58
CA MET A 56 -16.05 5.32 15.54
C MET A 56 -17.42 4.77 15.93
N ARG A 57 -18.51 5.51 15.71
CA ARG A 57 -19.89 5.11 16.06
C ARG A 57 -20.73 4.73 14.84
N ASP A 58 -20.11 4.70 13.66
CA ASP A 58 -20.77 4.36 12.42
C ASP A 58 -20.67 2.84 12.19
N ASP A 59 -21.79 2.15 12.38
CA ASP A 59 -21.88 0.69 12.23
C ASP A 59 -21.63 0.23 10.79
N ASP A 60 -21.96 1.06 9.79
CA ASP A 60 -21.72 0.74 8.39
C ASP A 60 -20.22 0.79 8.08
N LEU A 61 -19.50 1.80 8.59
CA LEU A 61 -18.05 1.89 8.48
C LEU A 61 -17.34 0.75 9.21
N GLN A 62 -17.80 0.38 10.41
CA GLN A 62 -17.25 -0.76 11.15
C GLN A 62 -17.48 -2.07 10.38
N GLY A 63 -18.68 -2.27 9.84
CA GLY A 63 -19.01 -3.43 9.01
C GLY A 63 -18.17 -3.50 7.73
N ALA A 64 -17.96 -2.37 7.06
CA ALA A 64 -17.10 -2.27 5.88
C ALA A 64 -15.63 -2.57 6.21
N LEU A 65 -15.11 -2.05 7.34
CA LEU A 65 -13.75 -2.31 7.80
C LEU A 65 -13.53 -3.80 8.09
N LEU A 66 -14.46 -4.45 8.78
CA LEU A 66 -14.38 -5.89 9.04
C LEU A 66 -14.38 -6.69 7.74
N ARG A 67 -15.26 -6.37 6.80
CA ARG A 67 -15.27 -7.01 5.47
C ARG A 67 -13.95 -6.81 4.73
N GLN A 68 -13.39 -5.61 4.74
CA GLN A 68 -12.10 -5.32 4.11
C GLN A 68 -10.99 -6.19 4.69
N ILE A 69 -10.92 -6.29 6.03
CA ILE A 69 -9.94 -7.11 6.73
C ILE A 69 -10.15 -8.59 6.39
N THR A 70 -11.38 -9.09 6.45
CA THR A 70 -11.70 -10.48 6.11
C THR A 70 -11.35 -10.82 4.67
N PHE A 71 -11.68 -9.96 3.70
CA PHE A 71 -11.33 -10.20 2.30
C PHE A 71 -9.82 -10.13 2.08
N SER A 72 -9.13 -9.17 2.69
CA SER A 72 -7.66 -9.08 2.60
C SER A 72 -7.01 -10.36 3.11
N PHE A 73 -7.44 -10.86 4.27
CA PHE A 73 -6.92 -12.12 4.81
C PHE A 73 -7.30 -13.33 3.98
N ALA A 74 -8.53 -13.41 3.47
CA ALA A 74 -8.97 -14.52 2.63
C ALA A 74 -8.15 -14.59 1.33
N VAL A 75 -7.91 -13.44 0.70
CA VAL A 75 -7.06 -13.35 -0.50
C VAL A 75 -5.64 -13.76 -0.17
N LEU A 76 -5.02 -13.23 0.88
CA LEU A 76 -3.66 -13.61 1.27
C LEU A 76 -3.53 -15.10 1.61
N LEU A 77 -4.54 -15.67 2.27
CA LEU A 77 -4.57 -17.09 2.62
C LEU A 77 -4.61 -17.99 1.38
N VAL A 78 -5.15 -17.50 0.26
CA VAL A 78 -5.19 -18.23 -1.01
C VAL A 78 -3.96 -17.92 -1.88
N GLU A 79 -3.62 -16.65 -2.05
CA GLU A 79 -2.54 -16.19 -2.92
C GLU A 79 -1.16 -16.62 -2.43
N ILE A 80 -0.88 -16.55 -1.12
CA ILE A 80 0.44 -16.91 -0.59
C ILE A 80 0.74 -18.40 -0.82
N PRO A 81 -0.13 -19.36 -0.43
CA PRO A 81 0.12 -20.77 -0.69
C PRO A 81 0.18 -21.10 -2.18
N LEU A 82 -0.70 -20.53 -3.00
CA LEU A 82 -0.67 -20.74 -4.45
C LEU A 82 0.62 -20.20 -5.07
N GLY A 83 1.06 -19.01 -4.68
CA GLY A 83 2.31 -18.41 -5.13
C GLY A 83 3.53 -19.26 -4.76
N ILE A 84 3.55 -19.81 -3.53
CA ILE A 84 4.61 -20.74 -3.09
C ILE A 84 4.56 -22.04 -3.89
N ALA A 85 3.38 -22.65 -4.05
CA ALA A 85 3.22 -23.90 -4.81
C ALA A 85 3.62 -23.76 -6.28
N LEU A 86 3.27 -22.63 -6.90
CA LEU A 86 3.69 -22.26 -8.24
C LEU A 86 5.21 -22.12 -8.31
N ALA A 87 5.83 -21.37 -7.39
CA ALA A 87 7.28 -21.18 -7.36
C ALA A 87 8.04 -22.50 -7.19
N LEU A 88 7.53 -23.42 -6.37
CA LEU A 88 8.11 -24.76 -6.19
C LEU A 88 7.95 -25.66 -7.43
N SER A 89 6.90 -25.45 -8.22
CA SER A 89 6.62 -26.21 -9.43
C SER A 89 7.34 -25.66 -10.68
N MET A 90 7.94 -24.46 -10.59
CA MET A 90 8.63 -23.84 -11.72
C MET A 90 9.93 -24.60 -12.07
N PRO A 91 10.19 -24.89 -13.35
CA PRO A 91 11.46 -25.48 -13.78
C PRO A 91 12.63 -24.56 -13.43
N ALA A 92 13.64 -25.08 -12.72
CA ALA A 92 14.77 -24.26 -12.28
C ALA A 92 15.74 -23.88 -13.42
N LYS A 93 15.75 -24.62 -14.53
CA LYS A 93 16.71 -24.45 -15.63
C LYS A 93 16.09 -24.80 -16.98
N GLY A 94 16.67 -24.21 -18.04
CA GLY A 94 16.31 -24.50 -19.42
C GLY A 94 15.19 -23.62 -19.98
N TRP A 95 14.81 -23.88 -21.24
CA TRP A 95 13.83 -23.08 -21.98
C TRP A 95 12.41 -23.12 -21.39
N GLN A 96 12.05 -24.21 -20.71
CA GLN A 96 10.77 -24.37 -20.01
C GLN A 96 10.58 -23.34 -18.89
N ALA A 97 11.66 -22.96 -18.20
CA ALA A 97 11.62 -21.91 -17.17
C ALA A 97 11.20 -20.56 -17.79
N SER A 98 11.78 -20.22 -18.94
CA SER A 98 11.45 -19.00 -19.67
C SER A 98 10.00 -19.01 -20.15
N ALA A 99 9.52 -20.13 -20.70
CA ALA A 99 8.14 -20.27 -21.14
C ALA A 99 7.14 -20.07 -20.00
N VAL A 100 7.37 -20.69 -18.83
CA VAL A 100 6.49 -20.53 -17.66
C VAL A 100 6.50 -19.09 -17.14
N LEU A 101 7.67 -18.45 -17.05
CA LEU A 101 7.78 -17.06 -16.62
C LEU A 101 7.02 -16.11 -17.55
N VAL A 102 7.14 -16.29 -18.87
CA VAL A 102 6.43 -15.46 -19.85
C VAL A 102 4.92 -15.62 -19.73
N VAL A 103 4.43 -16.86 -19.64
CA VAL A 103 2.98 -17.13 -19.51
C VAL A 103 2.41 -16.49 -18.24
N VAL A 104 3.10 -16.63 -17.11
CA VAL A 104 2.68 -16.02 -15.83
C VAL A 104 2.74 -14.49 -15.91
N ALA A 105 3.83 -13.93 -16.45
CA ALA A 105 4.01 -12.48 -16.53
C ALA A 105 3.01 -11.79 -17.46
N ILE A 106 2.64 -12.43 -18.58
CA ILE A 106 1.63 -11.88 -19.50
C ILE A 106 0.28 -11.72 -18.79
N SER A 107 -0.11 -12.69 -17.95
CA SER A 107 -1.35 -12.60 -17.16
C SER A 107 -1.35 -11.40 -16.20
N LEU A 108 -0.19 -10.99 -15.69
CA LEU A 108 -0.03 -9.82 -14.81
C LEU A 108 0.04 -8.50 -15.57
N LEU A 109 0.47 -8.52 -16.83
CA LEU A 109 0.67 -7.31 -17.64
C LEU A 109 -0.62 -6.80 -18.27
N ILE A 110 -1.54 -7.70 -18.62
CA ILE A 110 -2.84 -7.34 -19.18
C ILE A 110 -3.65 -6.70 -18.05
N PRO A 111 -4.02 -5.40 -18.16
CA PRO A 111 -4.93 -4.81 -17.20
C PRO A 111 -6.28 -5.49 -17.40
N TRP A 112 -6.60 -6.43 -16.52
CA TRP A 112 -7.94 -6.98 -16.42
C TRP A 112 -8.82 -5.87 -15.85
N ASN A 113 -9.34 -5.04 -16.74
CA ASN A 113 -10.34 -4.05 -16.38
C ASN A 113 -11.55 -4.80 -15.82
N VAL A 114 -11.85 -4.55 -14.55
CA VAL A 114 -13.09 -5.00 -13.90
C VAL A 114 -14.29 -4.21 -14.39
#